data_AF-A0A0C3G5N5-F1
#
_entry.id   AF-A0A0C3G5N5-F1
#
_cell.length_a   1.000
_cell.length_b   1.000
_cell.length_c   1.000
_cell.angle_alpha   90.00
_cell.angle_beta   90.00
_cell.angle_gamma   90.00
#
_symmetry.space_group_name_H-M   'P 1'
#
loop_
_entity.id
_entity.type
_entity.pdbx_description
1 polymer ?
#
loop_
_entity_poly.entity_id
_entity_poly.type
_entity_poly.pdbx_seq_one_letter_code
_entity_poly.pdbx_strand_id
1 'polypeptide(L)'
;MGLTGTGKSSFINMLTGYDIMNVSHGLSSCTAEVSMVRIDDVVLVDTPGFWHSNMTDREILSMIADWLVITYQREIKLAGILYFHSITNGRMSGELLTNLRVLEKLCGKHAFGNIILTTTMWDEIDETTGQEREKQLIGRYWKSMIGLGSTTVRYYRTRDSAWEILDKVLQSGHNRHAILLQKEMVDMERQLNETEAGRMLYTAFDKIRTVSREVPVVTKQVKLSDISQDDIIIVLIGPSGVGKSTFVDVTTGITDHPSQRSKPTIRAIRTSHPKNSHPVVLVDTPGFHDTSILNMDILKDIANWLTELHMKTIKLAGIIYLHRICDTRMCGSSCDILAMFQEFCGADAAPNVILATTMWSRVEEEEGSRREKQLMEEYWKWFLTNGSITARFLNTSESAWSIADSIIQKSRIHSLQVQDEMVRFHRRVNDTQAGTTLCETLRKALTRQMHDCRELQDVAQERNNAELVRELQMRYQKIREDYSRTYDDLPRTYDKISLVRQILLFLNSTNSRAP
;
A
#
# COMPACT_ATOMS: atom_id res chain seq x y z
N MET A 1 -15.88 -4.69 10.43
CA MET A 1 -14.96 -5.22 9.40
C MET A 1 -15.50 -4.98 7.99
N GLY A 2 -14.65 -5.06 6.97
CA GLY A 2 -15.02 -4.86 5.55
C GLY A 2 -13.90 -4.14 4.79
N LEU A 3 -14.06 -3.98 3.47
CA LEU A 3 -13.09 -3.24 2.65
C LEU A 3 -12.96 -1.77 3.09
N THR A 4 -11.85 -1.15 2.71
CA THR A 4 -11.72 0.32 2.74
C THR A 4 -12.84 0.97 1.92
N GLY A 5 -13.40 2.06 2.44
CA GLY A 5 -14.47 2.82 1.76
C GLY A 5 -15.89 2.28 1.91
N THR A 6 -16.12 1.16 2.62
CA THR A 6 -17.49 0.60 2.79
C THR A 6 -18.34 1.28 3.87
N GLY A 7 -17.91 2.41 4.42
CA GLY A 7 -18.71 3.20 5.36
C GLY A 7 -18.67 2.75 6.84
N LYS A 8 -17.68 1.95 7.25
CA LYS A 8 -17.51 1.50 8.65
C LYS A 8 -17.42 2.66 9.66
N SER A 9 -16.51 3.61 9.41
CA SER A 9 -16.32 4.78 10.28
C SER A 9 -17.52 5.73 10.22
N SER A 10 -18.11 5.91 9.04
CA SER A 10 -19.34 6.71 8.86
C SER A 10 -20.54 6.13 9.60
N PHE A 11 -20.64 4.80 9.70
CA PHE A 11 -21.67 4.13 10.49
C PHE A 11 -21.56 4.48 11.98
N ILE A 12 -20.35 4.53 12.54
CA ILE A 12 -20.11 4.92 13.94
C ILE A 12 -20.47 6.38 14.17
N ASN A 13 -20.07 7.29 13.28
CA ASN A 13 -20.47 8.71 13.39
C ASN A 13 -21.99 8.87 13.33
N MET A 14 -22.67 8.14 12.45
CA MET A 14 -24.14 8.17 12.36
C MET A 14 -24.84 7.62 13.60
N LEU A 15 -24.30 6.57 14.23
CA LEU A 15 -24.84 6.03 15.49
C LEU A 15 -24.70 7.01 16.65
N THR A 16 -23.49 7.58 16.80
CA THR A 16 -23.17 8.50 17.89
C THR A 16 -23.84 9.86 17.71
N GLY A 17 -24.06 10.29 16.46
CA GLY A 17 -24.50 11.64 16.12
C GLY A 17 -23.39 12.69 16.19
N TYR A 18 -22.13 12.26 16.31
CA TYR A 18 -20.95 13.11 16.42
C TYR A 18 -19.88 12.63 15.44
N ASP A 19 -19.09 13.55 14.87
CA ASP A 19 -17.97 13.22 13.98
C ASP A 19 -16.71 12.82 14.77
N ILE A 20 -16.83 11.73 15.52
CA ILE A 20 -15.76 11.21 16.39
C ILE A 20 -14.71 10.45 15.58
N MET A 21 -15.14 9.77 14.52
CA MET A 21 -14.26 9.00 13.63
C MET A 21 -13.84 9.85 12.43
N ASN A 22 -12.55 9.81 12.10
CA ASN A 22 -12.03 10.45 10.89
C ASN A 22 -12.54 9.73 9.64
N VAL A 23 -13.43 10.37 8.87
CA VAL A 23 -13.96 9.87 7.60
C VAL A 23 -13.32 10.66 6.45
N SER A 24 -12.63 9.99 5.52
CA SER A 24 -12.29 10.62 4.23
C SER A 24 -13.42 10.47 3.23
N HIS A 25 -13.74 11.57 2.55
CA HIS A 25 -14.56 11.58 1.33
C HIS A 25 -13.70 11.52 0.04
N GLY A 26 -12.39 11.25 0.16
CA GLY A 26 -11.41 11.19 -0.93
C GLY A 26 -10.79 9.79 -1.16
N LEU A 27 -9.88 9.69 -2.13
CA LEU A 27 -9.25 8.43 -2.58
C LEU A 27 -8.22 7.82 -1.60
N SER A 28 -7.92 8.50 -0.49
CA SER A 28 -7.04 8.00 0.57
C SER A 28 -7.86 7.42 1.72
N SER A 29 -7.43 6.28 2.26
CA SER A 29 -8.07 5.66 3.42
C SER A 29 -7.64 6.33 4.74
N CYS A 30 -8.62 6.72 5.57
CA CYS A 30 -8.36 7.47 6.82
C CYS A 30 -8.07 6.62 8.04
N THR A 31 -8.57 5.39 8.11
CA THR A 31 -8.47 4.56 9.33
C THR A 31 -7.18 3.74 9.32
N ALA A 32 -6.13 4.30 9.92
CA ALA A 32 -4.83 3.63 10.06
C ALA A 32 -4.68 2.80 11.36
N GLU A 33 -5.62 2.92 12.31
CA GLU A 33 -5.57 2.27 13.62
C GLU A 33 -6.91 1.63 14.02
N VAL A 34 -6.89 0.66 14.95
CA VAL A 34 -8.10 0.10 15.57
C VAL A 34 -8.61 1.09 16.62
N SER A 35 -9.81 1.60 16.42
CA SER A 35 -10.40 2.66 17.25
C SER A 35 -11.63 2.15 17.97
N MET A 36 -11.86 2.60 19.19
CA MET A 36 -12.98 2.15 20.03
C MET A 36 -13.85 3.32 20.44
N VAL A 37 -15.15 3.18 20.27
CA VAL A 37 -16.16 4.16 20.68
C VAL A 37 -17.19 3.46 21.54
N ARG A 38 -17.45 4.01 22.73
CA ARG A 38 -18.49 3.48 23.63
C ARG A 38 -19.79 4.25 23.42
N ILE A 39 -20.88 3.52 23.22
CA ILE A 39 -22.25 4.02 23.21
C ILE A 39 -23.01 3.21 24.25
N ASP A 40 -23.42 3.85 25.34
CA ASP A 40 -24.04 3.19 26.50
C ASP A 40 -23.22 1.99 27.00
N ASP A 41 -23.78 0.79 26.97
CA ASP A 41 -23.14 -0.47 27.37
C ASP A 41 -22.48 -1.23 26.20
N VAL A 42 -22.43 -0.62 25.02
CA VAL A 42 -21.82 -1.20 23.82
C VAL A 42 -20.50 -0.51 23.49
N VAL A 43 -19.46 -1.31 23.23
CA VAL A 43 -18.20 -0.82 22.67
C VAL A 43 -18.16 -1.19 21.19
N LEU A 44 -18.23 -0.17 20.33
CA LEU A 44 -18.01 -0.29 18.89
C LEU A 44 -16.52 -0.22 18.62
N VAL A 45 -16.04 -1.12 17.77
CA VAL A 45 -14.62 -1.24 17.42
C VAL A 45 -14.51 -1.04 15.92
N ASP A 46 -13.97 0.10 15.51
CA ASP A 46 -13.64 0.35 14.11
C ASP A 46 -12.30 -0.29 13.80
N THR A 47 -12.26 -1.03 12.70
CA THR A 47 -11.06 -1.70 12.23
C THR A 47 -10.64 -1.05 10.91
N PRO A 48 -9.33 -0.86 10.65
CA PRO A 48 -8.85 -0.51 9.32
C PRO A 48 -9.50 -1.41 8.26
N GLY A 49 -9.90 -0.82 7.15
CA GLY A 49 -10.46 -1.59 6.04
C GLY A 49 -9.36 -2.38 5.35
N PHE A 50 -9.63 -3.65 5.02
CA PHE A 50 -8.74 -4.40 4.12
C PHE A 50 -8.60 -3.66 2.79
N TRP A 51 -7.46 -3.82 2.11
CA TRP A 51 -7.08 -3.09 0.91
C TRP A 51 -6.95 -1.58 1.16
N HIS A 52 -6.21 -1.24 2.22
CA HIS A 52 -5.85 0.13 2.55
C HIS A 52 -4.78 0.65 1.58
N SER A 53 -4.81 1.93 1.19
CA SER A 53 -3.86 2.47 0.19
C SER A 53 -2.41 2.49 0.71
N ASN A 54 -2.25 2.55 2.03
CA ASN A 54 -0.97 2.76 2.71
C ASN A 54 -0.55 1.57 3.59
N MET A 55 -1.34 0.49 3.64
CA MET A 55 -1.09 -0.68 4.50
C MET A 55 -1.44 -1.98 3.78
N THR A 56 -0.64 -3.01 3.99
CA THR A 56 -0.90 -4.35 3.47
C THR A 56 -1.99 -5.05 4.27
N ASP A 57 -2.72 -5.98 3.64
CA ASP A 57 -3.71 -6.81 4.32
C ASP A 57 -3.13 -7.62 5.48
N ARG A 58 -1.82 -7.92 5.45
CA ARG A 58 -1.12 -8.60 6.53
C ARG A 58 -0.95 -7.70 7.75
N GLU A 59 -0.59 -6.43 7.55
CA GLU A 59 -0.51 -5.45 8.63
C GLU A 59 -1.89 -5.20 9.23
N ILE A 60 -2.92 -5.05 8.40
CA ILE A 60 -4.30 -4.88 8.84
C ILE A 60 -4.77 -6.11 9.64
N LEU A 61 -4.48 -7.32 9.16
CA LEU A 61 -4.79 -8.55 9.90
C LEU A 61 -4.02 -8.62 11.21
N SER A 62 -2.75 -8.21 11.24
CA SER A 62 -1.94 -8.18 12.47
C SER A 62 -2.55 -7.26 13.51
N MET A 63 -2.96 -6.05 13.14
CA MET A 63 -3.56 -5.10 14.07
C MET A 63 -4.90 -5.61 14.64
N ILE A 64 -5.72 -6.22 13.78
CA ILE A 64 -6.98 -6.84 14.20
C ILE A 64 -6.68 -8.02 15.13
N ALA A 65 -5.70 -8.85 14.80
CA ALA A 65 -5.28 -10.00 15.61
C ALA A 65 -4.76 -9.56 16.99
N ASP A 66 -3.87 -8.58 17.06
CA ASP A 66 -3.29 -8.07 18.29
C ASP A 66 -4.39 -7.57 19.24
N TRP A 67 -5.34 -6.78 18.72
CA TRP A 67 -6.47 -6.31 19.50
C TRP A 67 -7.38 -7.46 19.98
N LEU A 68 -7.65 -8.44 19.12
CA LEU A 68 -8.47 -9.61 19.46
C LEU A 68 -7.81 -10.51 20.50
N VAL A 69 -6.49 -10.68 20.45
CA VAL A 69 -5.70 -11.47 21.41
C VAL A 69 -5.71 -10.79 22.78
N ILE A 70 -5.39 -9.50 22.83
CA ILE A 70 -5.38 -8.72 24.08
C ILE A 70 -6.75 -8.75 24.76
N THR A 71 -7.84 -8.60 24.00
CA THR A 71 -9.20 -8.62 24.54
C THR A 71 -9.59 -10.02 25.01
N TYR A 72 -9.24 -11.07 24.25
CA TYR A 72 -9.57 -12.44 24.62
C TYR A 72 -8.84 -12.92 25.88
N GLN A 73 -7.57 -12.56 26.03
CA GLN A 73 -6.79 -12.86 27.24
C GLN A 73 -7.36 -12.20 28.50
N ARG A 74 -8.15 -11.13 28.34
CA ARG A 74 -8.89 -10.46 29.42
C ARG A 74 -10.30 -11.02 29.60
N GLU A 75 -10.60 -12.16 28.98
CA GLU A 75 -11.91 -12.80 28.95
C GLU A 75 -13.04 -11.95 28.34
N ILE A 76 -12.67 -10.92 27.55
CA ILE A 76 -13.63 -10.06 26.85
C ILE A 76 -14.02 -10.74 25.54
N LYS A 77 -15.27 -11.19 25.46
CA LYS A 77 -15.83 -11.85 24.26
C LYS A 77 -16.65 -10.87 23.43
N LEU A 78 -16.58 -11.03 22.10
CA LEU A 78 -17.33 -10.21 21.15
C LEU A 78 -18.83 -10.52 21.20
N ALA A 79 -19.65 -9.47 21.20
CA ALA A 79 -21.10 -9.59 21.08
C ALA A 79 -21.53 -9.89 19.63
N GLY A 80 -20.84 -9.32 18.64
CA GLY A 80 -21.12 -9.55 17.23
C GLY A 80 -20.05 -8.94 16.32
N ILE A 81 -20.07 -9.32 15.05
CA ILE A 81 -19.19 -8.78 14.01
C ILE A 81 -20.06 -8.21 12.89
N LEU A 82 -19.91 -6.91 12.65
CA LEU A 82 -20.52 -6.25 11.50
C LEU A 82 -19.55 -6.31 10.31
N TYR A 83 -20.00 -6.89 9.19
CA TYR A 83 -19.26 -6.93 7.93
C TYR A 83 -19.93 -6.02 6.89
N PHE A 84 -19.24 -4.98 6.46
CA PHE A 84 -19.77 -3.96 5.55
C PHE A 84 -19.34 -4.22 4.10
N HIS A 85 -20.31 -4.28 3.20
CA HIS A 85 -20.12 -4.45 1.76
C HIS A 85 -20.88 -3.37 0.98
N SER A 86 -20.19 -2.66 0.07
CA SER A 86 -20.86 -1.69 -0.80
C SER A 86 -21.67 -2.39 -1.90
N ILE A 87 -22.97 -2.05 -2.00
CA ILE A 87 -23.85 -2.55 -3.06
C ILE A 87 -23.53 -1.94 -4.44
N THR A 88 -22.81 -0.81 -4.48
CA THR A 88 -22.38 -0.16 -5.73
C THR A 88 -21.28 -0.97 -6.44
N ASN A 89 -20.64 -1.92 -5.76
CA ASN A 89 -19.70 -2.86 -6.35
C ASN A 89 -20.41 -3.80 -7.33
N GLY A 90 -20.30 -3.51 -8.63
CA GLY A 90 -21.03 -4.25 -9.67
C GLY A 90 -20.55 -5.66 -9.96
N ARG A 91 -19.41 -6.09 -9.39
CA ARG A 91 -18.86 -7.45 -9.54
C ARG A 91 -18.14 -7.87 -8.26
N MET A 92 -18.31 -9.13 -7.84
CA MET A 92 -17.48 -9.74 -6.79
C MET A 92 -16.08 -10.02 -7.35
N SER A 93 -15.22 -9.00 -7.28
CA SER A 93 -13.80 -9.11 -7.66
C SER A 93 -13.05 -10.13 -6.78
N GLY A 94 -11.89 -10.60 -7.24
CA GLY A 94 -11.02 -11.47 -6.44
C GLY A 94 -10.66 -10.88 -5.08
N GLU A 95 -10.55 -9.55 -4.98
CA GLU A 95 -10.29 -8.81 -3.74
C GLU A 95 -11.45 -8.92 -2.75
N LEU A 96 -12.68 -8.72 -3.21
CA LEU A 96 -13.91 -8.87 -2.41
C LEU A 96 -14.08 -10.31 -1.92
N LEU A 97 -13.79 -11.29 -2.78
CA LEU A 97 -13.82 -12.71 -2.42
C LEU A 97 -12.73 -13.06 -1.42
N THR A 98 -11.53 -12.51 -1.58
CA THR A 98 -10.42 -12.74 -0.64
C THR A 98 -10.75 -12.15 0.72
N ASN A 99 -11.26 -10.92 0.78
CA ASN A 99 -11.68 -10.29 2.04
C ASN A 99 -12.79 -11.09 2.74
N LEU A 100 -13.79 -11.55 2.00
CA LEU A 100 -14.87 -12.40 2.51
C LEU A 100 -14.33 -13.70 3.10
N ARG A 101 -13.43 -14.38 2.40
CA ARG A 101 -12.82 -15.63 2.87
C ARG A 101 -11.90 -15.41 4.09
N VAL A 102 -11.19 -14.27 4.16
CA VAL A 102 -10.41 -13.92 5.36
C VAL A 102 -11.34 -13.75 6.56
N LEU A 103 -12.49 -13.09 6.40
CA LEU A 103 -13.52 -13.04 7.44
C LEU A 103 -13.99 -14.44 7.85
N GLU A 104 -14.32 -15.31 6.89
CA GLU A 104 -14.77 -16.68 7.16
C GLU A 104 -13.73 -17.47 7.97
N LYS A 105 -12.44 -17.35 7.61
CA LYS A 105 -11.33 -18.03 8.29
C LYS A 105 -11.02 -17.42 9.66
N LEU A 106 -11.14 -16.11 9.81
CA LEU A 106 -10.91 -15.40 11.08
C LEU A 106 -11.99 -15.75 12.11
N CYS A 107 -13.25 -15.78 11.68
CA CYS A 107 -14.39 -16.09 12.53
C CYS A 107 -14.49 -17.58 12.84
N GLY A 108 -14.32 -18.43 11.82
CA GLY A 108 -14.61 -19.86 11.88
C GLY A 108 -16.10 -20.18 11.95
N LYS A 109 -16.47 -21.38 11.49
CA LYS A 109 -17.87 -21.79 11.30
C LYS A 109 -18.77 -21.65 12.54
N HIS A 110 -18.19 -21.79 13.73
CA HIS A 110 -18.93 -21.72 15.00
C HIS A 110 -19.34 -20.29 15.40
N ALA A 111 -18.70 -19.26 14.84
CA ALA A 111 -18.99 -17.86 15.19
C ALA A 111 -19.88 -17.15 14.15
N PHE A 112 -20.32 -17.85 13.09
CA PHE A 112 -21.09 -17.23 12.00
C PHE A 112 -22.47 -16.73 12.44
N GLY A 113 -23.07 -17.34 13.47
CA GLY A 113 -24.31 -16.85 14.09
C GLY A 113 -24.23 -15.43 14.65
N ASN A 114 -23.02 -14.93 14.90
CA ASN A 114 -22.78 -13.59 15.44
C ASN A 114 -22.31 -12.59 14.37
N ILE A 115 -22.34 -12.98 13.09
CA ILE A 115 -21.96 -12.11 11.98
C ILE A 115 -23.22 -11.50 11.36
N ILE A 116 -23.24 -10.17 11.25
CA ILE A 116 -24.24 -9.43 10.49
C ILE A 116 -23.57 -8.90 9.22
N LEU A 117 -24.09 -9.34 8.08
CA LEU A 117 -23.63 -8.96 6.74
C LEU A 117 -24.45 -7.74 6.29
N THR A 118 -23.79 -6.58 6.26
CA THR A 118 -24.43 -5.28 6.03
C THR A 118 -24.11 -4.77 4.63
N THR A 119 -25.15 -4.51 3.83
CA THR A 119 -25.02 -3.83 2.52
C THR A 119 -25.12 -2.32 2.70
N THR A 120 -24.22 -1.55 2.08
CA THR A 120 -24.16 -0.07 2.18
C THR A 120 -24.29 0.58 0.81
N MET A 121 -24.39 1.92 0.80
CA MET A 121 -24.42 2.76 -0.41
C MET A 121 -25.64 2.54 -1.30
N TRP A 122 -26.79 2.27 -0.68
CA TRP A 122 -28.07 2.10 -1.38
C TRP A 122 -28.57 3.38 -2.06
N ASP A 123 -28.15 4.54 -1.57
CA ASP A 123 -28.42 5.87 -2.12
C ASP A 123 -27.56 6.22 -3.35
N GLU A 124 -26.55 5.40 -3.70
CA GLU A 124 -25.69 5.59 -4.87
C GLU A 124 -26.04 4.67 -6.05
N ILE A 125 -27.10 3.87 -5.95
CA ILE A 125 -27.55 2.95 -7.00
C ILE A 125 -29.07 2.95 -7.12
N ASP A 126 -29.60 2.58 -8.28
CA ASP A 126 -31.04 2.31 -8.41
C ASP A 126 -31.45 1.06 -7.61
N GLU A 127 -32.62 1.13 -6.98
CA GLU A 127 -33.14 0.08 -6.11
C GLU A 127 -33.24 -1.27 -6.82
N THR A 128 -33.62 -1.29 -8.10
CA THR A 128 -33.75 -2.52 -8.89
C THR A 128 -32.42 -3.24 -9.08
N THR A 129 -31.36 -2.52 -9.45
CA THR A 129 -30.02 -3.08 -9.60
C THR A 129 -29.43 -3.47 -8.25
N GLY A 130 -29.64 -2.65 -7.22
CA GLY A 130 -29.24 -2.96 -5.84
C GLY A 130 -29.84 -4.27 -5.34
N GLN A 131 -31.15 -4.47 -5.55
CA GLN A 131 -31.86 -5.69 -5.19
C GLN A 131 -31.32 -6.94 -5.92
N GLU A 132 -31.03 -6.83 -7.21
CA GLU A 132 -30.47 -7.96 -7.97
C GLU A 132 -29.07 -8.34 -7.47
N ARG A 133 -28.23 -7.34 -7.16
CA ARG A 133 -26.91 -7.58 -6.57
C ARG A 133 -27.00 -8.20 -5.19
N GLU A 134 -27.92 -7.71 -4.36
CA GLU A 134 -28.17 -8.29 -3.03
C GLU A 134 -28.61 -9.75 -3.13
N LYS A 135 -29.52 -10.08 -4.06
CA LYS A 135 -29.90 -11.48 -4.33
C LYS A 135 -28.70 -12.34 -4.70
N GLN A 136 -27.76 -11.83 -5.50
CA GLN A 136 -26.53 -12.56 -5.82
C GLN A 136 -25.61 -12.72 -4.61
N LEU A 137 -25.46 -11.68 -3.78
CA LEU A 137 -24.72 -11.76 -2.53
C LEU A 137 -25.30 -12.85 -1.62
N ILE A 138 -26.60 -12.79 -1.34
CA ILE A 138 -27.31 -13.74 -0.47
C ILE A 138 -27.30 -15.15 -1.06
N GLY A 139 -27.67 -15.28 -2.34
CA GLY A 139 -27.90 -16.57 -2.99
C GLY A 139 -26.64 -17.33 -3.37
N ARG A 140 -25.49 -16.64 -3.48
CA ARG A 140 -24.22 -17.26 -3.92
C ARG A 140 -23.10 -17.05 -2.92
N TYR A 141 -22.75 -15.79 -2.63
CA TYR A 141 -21.49 -15.49 -1.93
C TYR A 141 -21.61 -15.61 -0.41
N TRP A 142 -22.74 -15.22 0.16
CA TRP A 142 -23.04 -15.25 1.59
C TRP A 142 -23.84 -16.48 2.01
N LYS A 143 -24.30 -17.28 1.03
CA LYS A 143 -25.13 -18.46 1.24
C LYS A 143 -24.60 -19.38 2.35
N SER A 144 -23.29 -19.63 2.37
CA SER A 144 -22.69 -20.51 3.38
C SER A 144 -22.73 -19.91 4.79
N MET A 145 -22.47 -18.61 4.93
CA MET A 145 -22.50 -17.93 6.22
C MET A 145 -23.94 -17.81 6.74
N ILE A 146 -24.87 -17.45 5.86
CA ILE A 146 -26.31 -17.37 6.17
C ILE A 146 -26.84 -18.74 6.59
N GLY A 147 -26.49 -19.81 5.86
CA GLY A 147 -26.87 -21.18 6.22
C GLY A 147 -26.32 -21.66 7.57
N LEU A 148 -25.30 -20.97 8.10
CA LEU A 148 -24.69 -21.24 9.41
C LEU A 148 -25.07 -20.19 10.47
N GLY A 149 -26.08 -19.35 10.20
CA GLY A 149 -26.70 -18.45 11.17
C GLY A 149 -26.40 -16.96 10.99
N SER A 150 -25.56 -16.55 10.04
CA SER A 150 -25.34 -15.12 9.78
C SER A 150 -26.61 -14.45 9.26
N THR A 151 -26.82 -13.20 9.66
CA THR A 151 -27.98 -12.40 9.23
C THR A 151 -27.56 -11.32 8.24
N THR A 152 -28.50 -10.80 7.46
CA THR A 152 -28.25 -9.72 6.50
C THR A 152 -29.10 -8.50 6.82
N VAL A 153 -28.57 -7.30 6.56
CA VAL A 153 -29.29 -6.05 6.79
C VAL A 153 -28.82 -4.97 5.82
N ARG A 154 -29.73 -4.08 5.41
CA ARG A 154 -29.42 -2.94 4.55
C ARG A 154 -29.14 -1.72 5.42
N TYR A 155 -28.03 -1.03 5.16
CA TYR A 155 -27.71 0.24 5.79
C TYR A 155 -27.98 1.39 4.83
N TYR A 156 -28.96 2.23 5.18
CA TYR A 156 -29.45 3.33 4.36
C TYR A 156 -28.76 4.66 4.66
N ARG A 157 -27.63 4.66 5.39
CA ARG A 157 -26.93 5.87 5.84
C ARG A 157 -27.84 6.83 6.62
N THR A 158 -28.76 6.28 7.41
CA THR A 158 -29.63 7.02 8.34
C THR A 158 -29.39 6.57 9.76
N ARG A 159 -29.70 7.43 10.74
CA ARG A 159 -29.59 7.08 12.16
C ARG A 159 -30.49 5.89 12.50
N ASP A 160 -31.72 5.87 12.01
CA ASP A 160 -32.67 4.78 12.25
C ASP A 160 -32.17 3.44 11.70
N SER A 161 -31.66 3.41 10.47
CA SER A 161 -31.08 2.18 9.90
C SER A 161 -29.81 1.76 10.63
N ALA A 162 -29.04 2.70 11.18
CA ALA A 162 -27.88 2.36 12.00
C ALA A 162 -28.27 1.70 13.33
N TRP A 163 -29.29 2.24 14.00
CA TRP A 163 -29.82 1.68 15.24
C TRP A 163 -30.50 0.33 15.02
N GLU A 164 -31.21 0.12 13.91
CA GLU A 164 -31.78 -1.19 13.56
C GLU A 164 -30.70 -2.28 13.49
N ILE A 165 -29.54 -1.94 12.93
CA ILE A 165 -28.38 -2.85 12.84
C ILE A 165 -27.83 -3.15 14.23
N LEU A 166 -27.71 -2.13 15.07
CA LEU A 166 -27.22 -2.27 16.44
C LEU A 166 -28.17 -3.11 17.30
N ASP A 167 -29.48 -2.90 17.17
CA ASP A 167 -30.50 -3.67 17.89
C ASP A 167 -30.42 -5.16 17.56
N LYS A 168 -30.17 -5.52 16.30
CA LYS A 168 -29.93 -6.93 15.91
C LYS A 168 -28.70 -7.52 16.58
N VAL A 169 -27.63 -6.75 16.75
CA VAL A 169 -26.44 -7.18 17.50
C VAL A 169 -26.79 -7.39 18.98
N LEU A 170 -27.53 -6.46 19.57
CA LEU A 170 -27.92 -6.52 20.98
C LEU A 170 -28.85 -7.70 21.28
N GLN A 171 -29.83 -7.97 20.41
CA GLN A 171 -30.74 -9.12 20.52
C GLN A 171 -29.99 -10.46 20.43
N SER A 172 -28.93 -10.51 19.63
CA SER A 172 -28.08 -11.70 19.44
C SER A 172 -26.94 -11.79 20.47
N GLY A 173 -26.66 -10.71 21.19
CA GLY A 173 -25.44 -10.48 21.99
C GLY A 173 -25.32 -11.27 23.30
N HIS A 174 -26.36 -12.02 23.68
CA HIS A 174 -26.32 -12.92 24.84
C HIS A 174 -25.44 -14.16 24.57
N ASN A 175 -25.25 -14.55 23.32
CA ASN A 175 -24.41 -15.69 22.92
C ASN A 175 -23.03 -15.22 22.48
N ARG A 176 -22.19 -14.79 23.42
CA ARG A 176 -20.83 -14.29 23.11
C ARG A 176 -19.88 -15.44 22.80
N HIS A 177 -19.35 -15.45 21.57
CA HIS A 177 -18.43 -16.49 21.10
C HIS A 177 -17.03 -15.92 20.88
N ALA A 178 -16.03 -16.71 21.28
CA ALA A 178 -14.67 -16.51 20.82
C ALA A 178 -14.58 -16.94 19.35
N ILE A 179 -14.00 -16.10 18.51
CA ILE A 179 -13.76 -16.42 17.12
C ILE A 179 -12.55 -17.34 16.96
N LEU A 180 -12.45 -18.02 15.82
CA LEU A 180 -11.40 -19.00 15.56
C LEU A 180 -10.01 -18.41 15.74
N LEU A 181 -9.75 -17.20 15.25
CA LEU A 181 -8.44 -16.56 15.39
C LEU A 181 -7.99 -16.41 16.85
N GLN A 182 -8.90 -16.03 17.74
CA GLN A 182 -8.62 -15.91 19.17
C GLN A 182 -8.23 -17.26 19.78
N LYS A 183 -8.97 -18.32 19.44
CA LYS A 183 -8.67 -19.69 19.89
C LYS A 183 -7.34 -20.20 19.32
N GLU A 184 -7.08 -19.96 18.04
CA GLU A 184 -5.84 -20.39 17.39
C GLU A 184 -4.61 -19.71 18.01
N MET A 185 -4.67 -18.42 18.30
CA MET A 185 -3.51 -17.68 18.81
C MET A 185 -3.34 -17.76 20.32
N VAL A 186 -4.43 -17.86 21.09
CA VAL A 186 -4.38 -17.85 22.56
C VAL A 186 -4.48 -19.26 23.12
N ASP A 187 -5.51 -20.03 22.76
CA ASP A 187 -5.71 -21.37 23.35
C ASP A 187 -4.75 -22.40 22.75
N MET A 188 -4.44 -22.28 21.46
CA MET A 188 -3.56 -23.20 20.72
C MET A 188 -2.14 -22.64 20.53
N GLU A 189 -1.86 -21.45 21.06
CA GLU A 189 -0.54 -20.78 21.03
C GLU A 189 0.11 -20.66 19.62
N ARG A 190 -0.70 -20.57 18.56
CA ARG A 190 -0.20 -20.49 17.18
C ARG A 190 0.22 -19.07 16.84
N GLN A 191 1.27 -18.94 16.02
CA GLN A 191 1.62 -17.63 15.47
C GLN A 191 0.60 -17.18 14.41
N LEU A 192 0.44 -15.86 14.22
CA LEU A 192 -0.56 -15.31 13.29
C LEU A 192 -0.46 -15.93 11.89
N ASN A 193 0.74 -16.07 11.34
CA ASN A 193 1.01 -16.70 10.04
C ASN A 193 0.63 -18.19 9.97
N GLU A 194 0.46 -18.88 11.10
CA GLU A 194 0.05 -20.28 11.17
C GLU A 194 -1.46 -20.45 11.30
N THR A 195 -2.20 -19.42 11.71
CA THR A 195 -3.67 -19.43 11.81
C THR A 195 -4.34 -19.71 10.46
N GLU A 196 -5.61 -20.12 10.44
CA GLU A 196 -6.34 -20.30 9.18
C GLU A 196 -6.46 -18.97 8.38
N ALA A 197 -6.73 -17.86 9.07
CA ALA A 197 -6.85 -16.54 8.44
C ALA A 197 -5.48 -15.99 7.99
N GLY A 198 -4.45 -16.16 8.83
CA GLY A 198 -3.09 -15.81 8.49
C GLY A 198 -2.57 -16.66 7.35
N ARG A 199 -2.65 -17.99 7.42
CA ARG A 199 -2.27 -18.82 6.27
C ARG A 199 -2.99 -18.39 5.01
N MET A 200 -4.25 -17.95 5.03
CA MET A 200 -4.86 -17.44 3.82
C MET A 200 -4.13 -16.22 3.19
N LEU A 201 -3.65 -15.28 4.01
CA LEU A 201 -2.90 -14.10 3.54
C LEU A 201 -1.40 -14.36 3.35
N TYR A 202 -0.81 -15.28 4.11
CA TYR A 202 0.60 -15.65 4.08
C TYR A 202 0.86 -16.76 3.04
N THR A 203 0.00 -17.77 2.91
CA THR A 203 0.11 -18.88 1.93
C THR A 203 -0.41 -18.57 0.54
N ALA A 204 -1.14 -17.47 0.33
CA ALA A 204 -1.30 -16.89 -1.01
C ALA A 204 0.07 -16.57 -1.67
N PHE A 205 1.14 -16.55 -0.87
CA PHE A 205 2.54 -16.54 -1.30
C PHE A 205 3.29 -17.89 -1.14
N ASP A 206 2.76 -18.89 -0.40
CA ASP A 206 3.39 -20.21 -0.20
C ASP A 206 3.02 -21.26 -1.27
N LYS A 207 2.08 -20.98 -2.18
CA LYS A 207 1.82 -21.89 -3.31
C LYS A 207 3.02 -22.05 -4.27
N ILE A 208 4.14 -21.34 -4.05
CA ILE A 208 5.44 -21.55 -4.71
C ILE A 208 6.40 -22.42 -3.87
N ARG A 209 5.90 -23.38 -3.07
CA ARG A 209 6.75 -24.25 -2.21
C ARG A 209 7.04 -25.66 -2.71
N THR A 210 6.74 -25.95 -3.97
CA THR A 210 7.08 -27.23 -4.61
C THR A 210 7.42 -26.89 -6.06
N VAL A 211 8.64 -26.92 -6.56
CA VAL A 211 9.73 -27.89 -6.43
C VAL A 211 11.04 -27.14 -6.64
N SER A 212 12.07 -27.37 -5.83
CA SER A 212 13.47 -27.20 -6.25
C SER A 212 14.38 -27.93 -5.26
N ARG A 213 14.69 -29.19 -5.59
CA ARG A 213 15.85 -29.90 -5.04
C ARG A 213 17.04 -29.64 -5.98
N GLU A 214 18.21 -29.49 -5.36
CA GLU A 214 19.58 -29.55 -5.89
C GLU A 214 20.21 -28.27 -6.46
N VAL A 215 21.07 -27.65 -5.65
CA VAL A 215 22.55 -27.45 -5.76
C VAL A 215 22.92 -26.51 -4.59
N PRO A 216 23.99 -26.73 -3.81
CA PRO A 216 24.37 -25.81 -2.74
C PRO A 216 24.93 -24.52 -3.34
N VAL A 217 24.05 -23.55 -3.61
CA VAL A 217 24.43 -22.20 -3.99
C VAL A 217 24.96 -21.51 -2.74
N VAL A 218 26.21 -21.05 -2.78
CA VAL A 218 26.82 -20.28 -1.69
C VAL A 218 26.22 -18.89 -1.70
N THR A 219 25.08 -18.74 -1.03
CA THR A 219 24.39 -17.47 -0.91
C THR A 219 24.79 -16.78 0.39
N LYS A 220 25.17 -15.50 0.32
CA LYS A 220 25.48 -14.69 1.51
C LYS A 220 25.06 -13.23 1.34
N GLN A 221 24.65 -12.61 2.44
CA GLN A 221 24.53 -11.16 2.50
C GLN A 221 25.94 -10.54 2.46
N VAL A 222 26.11 -9.49 1.66
CA VAL A 222 27.39 -8.81 1.46
C VAL A 222 27.28 -7.33 1.78
N LYS A 223 28.36 -6.73 2.28
CA LYS A 223 28.47 -5.28 2.38
C LYS A 223 28.95 -4.71 1.05
N LEU A 224 28.71 -3.42 0.82
CA LEU A 224 29.19 -2.75 -0.40
C LEU A 224 30.72 -2.85 -0.56
N SER A 225 31.47 -2.88 0.55
CA SER A 225 32.93 -3.12 0.55
C SER A 225 33.35 -4.48 -0.03
N ASP A 226 32.46 -5.47 -0.01
CA ASP A 226 32.77 -6.84 -0.41
C ASP A 226 32.44 -7.08 -1.89
N ILE A 227 31.80 -6.11 -2.55
CA ILE A 227 31.42 -6.13 -3.98
C ILE A 227 32.62 -5.78 -4.85
N SER A 228 32.82 -6.55 -5.91
CA SER A 228 33.94 -6.49 -6.85
C SER A 228 33.47 -6.15 -8.27
N GLN A 229 34.41 -5.88 -9.18
CA GLN A 229 34.09 -5.62 -10.58
C GLN A 229 33.59 -6.85 -11.34
N ASP A 230 33.88 -8.06 -10.84
CA ASP A 230 33.42 -9.32 -11.44
C ASP A 230 31.96 -9.64 -11.10
N ASP A 231 31.38 -8.97 -10.10
CA ASP A 231 30.00 -9.16 -9.69
C ASP A 231 29.00 -8.58 -10.69
N ILE A 232 27.96 -9.34 -11.01
CA ILE A 232 26.82 -8.86 -11.78
C ILE A 232 25.80 -8.25 -10.81
N ILE A 233 25.72 -6.92 -10.78
CA ILE A 233 24.87 -6.20 -9.83
C ILE A 233 23.52 -5.87 -10.47
N ILE A 234 22.44 -6.33 -9.85
CA ILE A 234 21.07 -6.06 -10.28
C ILE A 234 20.31 -5.42 -9.12
N VAL A 235 19.73 -4.25 -9.36
CA VAL A 235 19.01 -3.48 -8.34
C VAL A 235 17.51 -3.58 -8.54
N LEU A 236 16.77 -3.86 -7.49
CA LEU A 236 15.31 -3.93 -7.52
C LEU A 236 14.72 -2.61 -7.02
N ILE A 237 13.83 -2.00 -7.80
CA ILE A 237 13.15 -0.74 -7.47
C ILE A 237 11.64 -0.91 -7.65
N GLY A 238 10.87 -0.20 -6.84
CA GLY A 238 9.41 -0.17 -6.97
C GLY A 238 8.71 0.16 -5.65
N PRO A 239 7.39 0.35 -5.67
CA PRO A 239 6.61 0.69 -4.48
C PRO A 239 6.75 -0.34 -3.34
N SER A 240 6.42 0.07 -2.11
CA SER A 240 6.37 -0.84 -0.97
C SER A 240 5.32 -1.93 -1.19
N GLY A 241 5.62 -3.14 -0.71
CA GLY A 241 4.75 -4.31 -0.85
C GLY A 241 4.65 -4.92 -2.26
N VAL A 242 5.43 -4.46 -3.26
CA VAL A 242 5.39 -5.01 -4.64
C VAL A 242 6.06 -6.38 -4.81
N GLY A 243 6.84 -6.83 -3.82
CA GLY A 243 7.53 -8.14 -3.87
C GLY A 243 9.01 -8.10 -4.23
N LYS A 244 9.72 -6.98 -3.99
CA LYS A 244 11.19 -6.87 -4.19
C LYS A 244 11.96 -7.90 -3.35
N SER A 245 11.71 -7.95 -2.04
CA SER A 245 12.32 -8.95 -1.15
C SER A 245 11.97 -10.37 -1.57
N THR A 246 10.71 -10.62 -1.94
CA THR A 246 10.27 -11.93 -2.46
C THR A 246 11.02 -12.34 -3.71
N PHE A 247 11.26 -11.43 -4.66
CA PHE A 247 12.07 -11.71 -5.84
C PHE A 247 13.48 -12.15 -5.43
N VAL A 248 14.12 -11.41 -4.53
CA VAL A 248 15.47 -11.73 -4.04
C VAL A 248 15.49 -13.08 -3.32
N ASP A 249 14.56 -13.33 -2.41
CA ASP A 249 14.49 -14.57 -1.64
C ASP A 249 14.23 -15.78 -2.57
N VAL A 250 13.31 -15.65 -3.53
CA VAL A 250 13.01 -16.70 -4.53
C VAL A 250 14.21 -16.97 -5.45
N THR A 251 14.95 -15.93 -5.85
CA THR A 251 16.12 -16.11 -6.72
C THR A 251 17.31 -16.74 -5.98
N THR A 252 17.47 -16.41 -4.71
CA THR A 252 18.67 -16.75 -3.93
C THR A 252 18.50 -17.98 -3.02
N GLY A 253 17.26 -18.37 -2.74
CA GLY A 253 16.92 -19.46 -1.81
C GLY A 253 17.13 -19.13 -0.33
N ILE A 254 17.55 -17.91 0.01
CA ILE A 254 17.68 -17.47 1.42
C ILE A 254 16.31 -17.08 1.97
N THR A 255 16.00 -17.58 3.16
CA THR A 255 14.76 -17.31 3.92
C THR A 255 15.04 -16.51 5.19
N ASP A 256 15.95 -15.56 5.11
CA ASP A 256 16.34 -14.73 6.24
C ASP A 256 15.69 -13.35 6.11
N HIS A 257 14.59 -13.14 6.83
CA HIS A 257 13.94 -11.85 6.94
C HIS A 257 14.47 -11.12 8.18
N PRO A 258 15.00 -9.89 8.05
CA PRO A 258 15.23 -9.08 9.24
C PRO A 258 13.89 -8.87 9.98
N SER A 259 13.93 -8.97 11.30
CA SER A 259 12.77 -8.74 12.17
C SER A 259 12.09 -7.41 11.84
N GLN A 260 10.76 -7.37 11.78
CA GLN A 260 9.90 -6.22 11.43
C GLN A 260 10.09 -4.94 12.26
N ARG A 261 11.05 -4.90 13.19
CA ARG A 261 11.38 -3.76 14.07
C ARG A 261 12.56 -2.91 13.57
N SER A 262 13.27 -3.30 12.52
CA SER A 262 14.37 -2.50 11.96
C SER A 262 13.88 -1.61 10.80
N LYS A 263 14.41 -0.38 10.73
CA LYS A 263 14.16 0.53 9.60
C LYS A 263 14.44 -0.17 8.26
N PRO A 264 13.62 0.03 7.22
CA PRO A 264 13.92 -0.44 5.88
C PRO A 264 15.30 0.02 5.44
N THR A 265 16.19 -0.91 5.05
CA THR A 265 17.55 -0.61 4.57
C THR A 265 17.87 -1.41 3.32
N ILE A 266 18.81 -0.92 2.51
CA ILE A 266 19.31 -1.63 1.33
C ILE A 266 20.01 -2.93 1.75
N ARG A 267 19.61 -4.06 1.17
CA ARG A 267 20.19 -5.39 1.39
C ARG A 267 20.79 -5.91 0.09
N ALA A 268 22.10 -6.20 0.09
CA ALA A 268 22.78 -6.83 -1.04
C ALA A 268 23.04 -8.31 -0.73
N ILE A 269 22.57 -9.20 -1.59
CA ILE A 269 22.78 -10.65 -1.48
C ILE A 269 23.56 -11.12 -2.68
N ARG A 270 24.73 -11.72 -2.43
CA ARG A 270 25.50 -12.42 -3.45
C ARG A 270 25.03 -13.88 -3.54
N THR A 271 24.77 -14.33 -4.75
CA THR A 271 24.44 -15.71 -5.11
C THR A 271 25.21 -16.12 -6.37
N SER A 272 25.30 -17.41 -6.65
CA SER A 272 25.89 -17.92 -7.90
C SER A 272 24.81 -18.24 -8.90
N HIS A 273 25.00 -17.78 -10.14
CA HIS A 273 24.08 -18.08 -11.23
C HIS A 273 24.01 -19.61 -11.49
N PRO A 274 22.81 -20.20 -11.62
CA PRO A 274 22.63 -21.66 -11.57
C PRO A 274 23.29 -22.42 -12.73
N LYS A 275 23.48 -21.79 -13.90
CA LYS A 275 24.04 -22.48 -15.08
C LYS A 275 25.55 -22.33 -15.25
N ASN A 276 26.14 -21.24 -14.74
CA ASN A 276 27.54 -20.87 -15.06
C ASN A 276 28.33 -20.40 -13.84
N SER A 277 27.73 -20.42 -12.65
CA SER A 277 28.35 -20.03 -11.37
C SER A 277 28.89 -18.60 -11.29
N HIS A 278 28.58 -17.72 -12.24
CA HIS A 278 28.97 -16.31 -12.15
C HIS A 278 28.34 -15.65 -10.91
N PRO A 279 29.08 -14.78 -10.20
CA PRO A 279 28.56 -14.11 -9.01
C PRO A 279 27.54 -13.05 -9.41
N VAL A 280 26.33 -13.16 -8.88
CA VAL A 280 25.24 -12.21 -9.06
C VAL A 280 24.91 -11.59 -7.71
N VAL A 281 24.88 -10.26 -7.66
CA VAL A 281 24.50 -9.50 -6.47
C VAL A 281 23.14 -8.88 -6.72
N LEU A 282 22.13 -9.37 -6.01
CA LEU A 282 20.80 -8.78 -6.01
C LEU A 282 20.69 -7.77 -4.87
N VAL A 283 20.24 -6.57 -5.22
CA VAL A 283 20.13 -5.43 -4.28
C VAL A 283 18.66 -5.16 -4.05
N ASP A 284 18.17 -5.59 -2.88
CA ASP A 284 16.83 -5.26 -2.40
C ASP A 284 16.85 -3.86 -1.80
N THR A 285 15.96 -2.99 -2.27
CA THR A 285 15.87 -1.60 -1.83
C THR A 285 14.60 -1.37 -1.02
N PRO A 286 14.58 -0.39 -0.10
CA PRO A 286 13.35 0.09 0.52
C PRO A 286 12.30 0.47 -0.55
N GLY A 287 11.04 0.17 -0.27
CA GLY A 287 9.97 0.49 -1.22
C GLY A 287 9.49 1.93 -1.10
N PHE A 288 9.34 2.63 -2.21
CA PHE A 288 8.67 3.94 -2.24
C PHE A 288 7.22 3.82 -1.76
N HIS A 289 6.66 4.87 -1.14
CA HIS A 289 5.44 4.84 -0.34
C HIS A 289 5.54 4.01 0.95
N ASP A 290 6.71 4.00 1.58
CA ASP A 290 6.85 3.48 2.94
C ASP A 290 6.20 4.45 3.94
N THR A 291 5.54 3.91 4.97
CA THR A 291 4.92 4.72 6.04
C THR A 291 5.91 5.18 7.10
N SER A 292 7.10 4.54 7.15
CA SER A 292 8.15 4.78 8.14
C SER A 292 9.29 5.66 7.64
N ILE A 293 9.40 5.84 6.31
CA ILE A 293 10.49 6.59 5.66
C ILE A 293 9.93 7.47 4.53
N LEU A 294 10.42 8.71 4.42
CA LEU A 294 10.05 9.60 3.32
C LEU A 294 10.63 9.10 1.99
N ASN A 295 9.86 9.27 0.89
CA ASN A 295 10.33 8.93 -0.46
C ASN A 295 11.64 9.61 -0.83
N MET A 296 11.90 10.81 -0.31
CA MET A 296 13.14 11.53 -0.54
C MET A 296 14.34 10.87 0.15
N ASP A 297 14.14 10.32 1.35
CA ASP A 297 15.20 9.59 2.06
C ASP A 297 15.49 8.26 1.40
N ILE A 298 14.45 7.55 0.91
CA ILE A 298 14.61 6.34 0.09
C ILE A 298 15.42 6.65 -1.17
N LEU A 299 15.09 7.76 -1.85
CA LEU A 299 15.83 8.21 -3.03
C LEU A 299 17.29 8.52 -2.68
N LYS A 300 17.55 9.22 -1.57
CA LYS A 300 18.90 9.53 -1.08
C LYS A 300 19.69 8.24 -0.81
N ASP A 301 19.10 7.27 -0.11
CA ASP A 301 19.75 6.00 0.22
C ASP A 301 20.16 5.23 -1.04
N ILE A 302 19.23 5.09 -1.99
CA ILE A 302 19.50 4.38 -3.25
C ILE A 302 20.54 5.12 -4.10
N ALA A 303 20.41 6.45 -4.23
CA ALA A 303 21.32 7.27 -5.03
C ALA A 303 22.74 7.25 -4.45
N ASN A 304 22.88 7.36 -3.13
CA ASN A 304 24.17 7.31 -2.45
C ASN A 304 24.83 5.93 -2.59
N TRP A 305 24.06 4.86 -2.41
CA TRP A 305 24.57 3.48 -2.56
C TRP A 305 25.10 3.22 -3.98
N LEU A 306 24.35 3.65 -5.01
CA LEU A 306 24.78 3.53 -6.40
C LEU A 306 25.97 4.44 -6.72
N THR A 307 26.02 5.63 -6.14
CA THR A 307 27.14 6.56 -6.31
C THR A 307 28.42 5.98 -5.73
N GLU A 308 28.37 5.32 -4.58
CA GLU A 308 29.53 4.67 -3.98
C GLU A 308 30.08 3.54 -4.87
N LEU A 309 29.21 2.75 -5.51
CA LEU A 309 29.64 1.75 -6.51
C LEU A 309 30.35 2.41 -7.71
N HIS A 310 29.78 3.50 -8.23
CA HIS A 310 30.35 4.20 -9.38
C HIS A 310 31.72 4.80 -9.06
N MET A 311 31.89 5.38 -7.86
CA MET A 311 33.18 5.89 -7.37
C MET A 311 34.23 4.77 -7.25
N LYS A 312 33.81 3.54 -6.96
CA LYS A 312 34.67 2.34 -6.97
C LYS A 312 34.89 1.76 -8.36
N THR A 313 34.42 2.42 -9.43
CA THR A 313 34.47 1.97 -10.83
C THR A 313 33.74 0.64 -11.09
N ILE A 314 32.81 0.26 -10.22
CA ILE A 314 32.01 -0.95 -10.37
C ILE A 314 30.74 -0.58 -11.16
N LYS A 315 30.51 -1.29 -12.27
CA LYS A 315 29.39 -0.99 -13.18
C LYS A 315 28.14 -1.80 -12.83
N LEU A 316 27.00 -1.15 -12.84
CA LEU A 316 25.70 -1.78 -12.64
C LEU A 316 25.33 -2.62 -13.88
N ALA A 317 24.80 -3.83 -13.69
CA ALA A 317 24.34 -4.65 -14.81
C ALA A 317 22.94 -4.24 -15.29
N GLY A 318 22.04 -3.98 -14.36
CA GLY A 318 20.70 -3.50 -14.69
C GLY A 318 19.82 -3.22 -13.48
N ILE A 319 18.62 -2.73 -13.77
CA ILE A 319 17.60 -2.41 -12.78
C ILE A 319 16.31 -3.18 -13.12
N ILE A 320 15.68 -3.77 -12.12
CA ILE A 320 14.35 -4.37 -12.24
C ILE A 320 13.36 -3.45 -11.53
N TYR A 321 12.49 -2.79 -12.29
CA TYR A 321 11.35 -2.06 -11.74
C TYR A 321 10.16 -3.01 -11.58
N LEU A 322 9.71 -3.23 -10.35
CA LEU A 322 8.57 -4.09 -10.06
C LEU A 322 7.27 -3.30 -9.94
N HIS A 323 6.20 -3.84 -10.53
CA HIS A 323 4.84 -3.32 -10.42
C HIS A 323 3.85 -4.44 -10.11
N ARG A 324 2.81 -4.17 -9.30
CA ARG A 324 1.77 -5.18 -8.99
C ARG A 324 0.71 -5.19 -10.09
N ILE A 325 0.49 -6.32 -10.73
CA ILE A 325 -0.56 -6.41 -11.76
C ILE A 325 -1.98 -6.39 -11.16
N CYS A 326 -2.10 -6.73 -9.88
CA CYS A 326 -3.37 -6.70 -9.16
C CYS A 326 -3.89 -5.29 -8.89
N ASP A 327 -3.07 -4.25 -9.05
CA ASP A 327 -3.51 -2.88 -8.85
C ASP A 327 -4.51 -2.51 -9.94
N THR A 328 -5.74 -2.21 -9.54
CA THR A 328 -6.85 -1.92 -10.48
C THR A 328 -6.68 -0.59 -11.21
N ARG A 329 -5.83 0.31 -10.68
CA ARG A 329 -5.53 1.63 -11.24
C ARG A 329 -4.08 2.01 -10.94
N MET A 330 -3.43 2.67 -11.89
CA MET A 330 -2.23 3.46 -11.61
C MET A 330 -2.63 4.71 -10.84
N CYS A 331 -2.44 4.70 -9.52
CA CYS A 331 -2.66 5.88 -8.69
C CYS A 331 -1.67 6.99 -9.06
N GLY A 332 -2.08 8.26 -8.91
CA GLY A 332 -1.23 9.41 -9.23
C GLY A 332 0.16 9.33 -8.61
N SER A 333 0.24 8.88 -7.36
CA SER A 333 1.49 8.73 -6.63
C SER A 333 2.42 7.61 -7.18
N SER A 334 1.86 6.56 -7.80
CA SER A 334 2.63 5.55 -8.53
C SER A 334 3.14 6.08 -9.88
N CYS A 335 2.37 6.95 -10.55
CA CYS A 335 2.83 7.66 -11.74
C CYS A 335 3.97 8.63 -11.41
N ASP A 336 3.88 9.32 -10.28
CA ASP A 336 4.92 10.24 -9.81
C ASP A 336 6.26 9.55 -9.54
N ILE A 337 6.23 8.37 -8.89
CA ILE A 337 7.46 7.57 -8.69
C ILE A 337 8.00 7.07 -10.02
N LEU A 338 7.14 6.65 -10.94
CA LEU A 338 7.58 6.19 -12.24
C LEU A 338 8.25 7.33 -13.03
N ALA A 339 7.68 8.54 -12.98
CA ALA A 339 8.28 9.73 -13.59
C ALA A 339 9.63 10.09 -12.95
N MET A 340 9.72 10.11 -11.62
CA MET A 340 10.99 10.27 -10.92
C MET A 340 12.01 9.20 -11.34
N PHE A 341 11.57 7.94 -11.47
CA PHE A 341 12.42 6.82 -11.83
C PHE A 341 12.94 6.91 -13.29
N GLN A 342 12.16 7.49 -14.21
CA GLN A 342 12.63 7.82 -15.56
C GLN A 342 13.81 8.79 -15.51
N GLU A 343 13.67 9.86 -14.74
CA GLU A 343 14.74 10.86 -14.54
C GLU A 343 15.93 10.30 -13.77
N PHE A 344 15.70 9.35 -12.87
CA PHE A 344 16.75 8.67 -12.12
C PHE A 344 17.66 7.82 -13.02
N CYS A 345 17.05 7.08 -13.95
CA CYS A 345 17.78 6.20 -14.86
C CYS A 345 18.45 6.99 -15.99
N GLY A 346 17.69 7.88 -16.64
CA GLY A 346 18.07 8.48 -17.92
C GLY A 346 17.93 7.52 -19.10
N ALA A 347 17.89 8.09 -20.31
CA ALA A 347 17.68 7.34 -21.55
C ALA A 347 18.80 6.32 -21.81
N ASP A 348 20.05 6.64 -21.47
CA ASP A 348 21.23 5.79 -21.72
C ASP A 348 21.20 4.49 -20.91
N ALA A 349 20.59 4.49 -19.72
CA ALA A 349 20.49 3.31 -18.87
C ALA A 349 19.17 2.55 -19.05
N ALA A 350 18.17 3.13 -19.73
CA ALA A 350 16.87 2.51 -19.97
C ALA A 350 16.97 1.13 -20.67
N PRO A 351 17.89 0.86 -21.61
CA PRO A 351 18.06 -0.48 -22.19
C PRO A 351 18.36 -1.57 -21.15
N ASN A 352 18.92 -1.21 -19.99
CA ASN A 352 19.24 -2.12 -18.89
C ASN A 352 18.17 -2.15 -17.79
N VAL A 353 17.04 -1.49 -18.02
CA VAL A 353 15.86 -1.55 -17.14
C VAL A 353 14.91 -2.65 -17.64
N ILE A 354 14.46 -3.50 -16.73
CA ILE A 354 13.35 -4.43 -16.95
C ILE A 354 12.16 -3.99 -16.12
N LEU A 355 11.01 -3.82 -16.78
CA LEU A 355 9.75 -3.51 -16.13
C LEU A 355 9.00 -4.83 -15.89
N ALA A 356 9.05 -5.33 -14.65
CA ALA A 356 8.49 -6.62 -14.32
C ALA A 356 7.17 -6.50 -13.54
N THR A 357 6.16 -7.23 -14.00
CA THR A 357 4.86 -7.33 -13.33
C THR A 357 4.88 -8.49 -12.33
N THR A 358 4.31 -8.27 -11.15
CA THR A 358 4.29 -9.20 -10.02
C THR A 358 2.86 -9.51 -9.61
N MET A 359 2.67 -10.49 -8.70
CA MET A 359 1.36 -10.86 -8.14
C MET A 359 0.35 -11.40 -9.16
N TRP A 360 0.83 -12.06 -10.21
CA TRP A 360 -0.01 -12.72 -11.22
C TRP A 360 -0.97 -13.76 -10.64
N SER A 361 -0.61 -14.41 -9.53
CA SER A 361 -1.50 -15.34 -8.80
C SER A 361 -2.74 -14.68 -8.18
N ARG A 362 -2.87 -13.35 -8.23
CA ARG A 362 -3.96 -12.57 -7.63
C ARG A 362 -4.95 -12.01 -8.65
N VAL A 363 -4.71 -12.20 -9.95
CA VAL A 363 -5.58 -11.76 -11.03
C VAL A 363 -5.85 -12.92 -11.97
N GLU A 364 -7.02 -12.91 -12.61
CA GLU A 364 -7.29 -13.79 -13.74
C GLU A 364 -6.38 -13.41 -14.91
N GLU A 365 -5.93 -14.40 -15.68
CA GLU A 365 -4.92 -14.24 -16.73
C GLU A 365 -5.33 -13.21 -17.81
N GLU A 366 -6.61 -13.20 -18.19
CA GLU A 366 -7.16 -12.26 -19.17
C GLU A 366 -7.11 -10.81 -18.68
N GLU A 367 -7.51 -10.59 -17.42
CA GLU A 367 -7.53 -9.27 -16.80
C GLU A 367 -6.11 -8.77 -16.52
N GLY A 368 -5.22 -9.67 -16.04
CA GLY A 368 -3.81 -9.38 -15.88
C GLY A 368 -3.16 -8.98 -17.21
N SER A 369 -3.43 -9.72 -18.28
CA SER A 369 -2.94 -9.40 -19.63
C SER A 369 -3.47 -8.07 -20.15
N ARG A 370 -4.75 -7.75 -19.91
CA ARG A 370 -5.33 -6.45 -20.26
C ARG A 370 -4.65 -5.29 -19.55
N ARG A 371 -4.39 -5.43 -18.24
CA ARG A 371 -3.69 -4.41 -17.43
C ARG A 371 -2.24 -4.28 -17.83
N GLU A 372 -1.58 -5.40 -18.11
CA GLU A 372 -0.20 -5.40 -18.56
C GLU A 372 -0.07 -4.65 -19.89
N LYS A 373 -0.99 -4.90 -20.83
CA LYS A 373 -1.05 -4.13 -22.09
C LYS A 373 -1.24 -2.64 -21.83
N GLN A 374 -2.14 -2.26 -20.93
CA GLN A 374 -2.32 -0.86 -20.54
C GLN A 374 -1.05 -0.24 -19.94
N LEU A 375 -0.34 -0.97 -19.07
CA LEU A 375 0.95 -0.55 -18.53
C LEU A 375 1.95 -0.27 -19.65
N MET A 376 2.06 -1.19 -20.62
CA MET A 376 2.97 -1.04 -21.77
C MET A 376 2.62 0.17 -22.65
N GLU A 377 1.34 0.37 -22.95
CA GLU A 377 0.89 1.38 -23.93
C GLU A 377 0.85 2.79 -23.35
N GLU A 378 0.46 2.94 -22.08
CA GLU A 378 0.21 4.25 -21.47
C GLU A 378 1.36 4.70 -20.56
N TYR A 379 1.83 3.83 -19.66
CA TYR A 379 2.72 4.24 -18.55
C TYR A 379 4.20 3.94 -18.83
N TRP A 380 4.49 2.80 -19.44
CA TRP A 380 5.84 2.30 -19.68
C TRP A 380 6.39 2.67 -21.05
N LYS A 381 5.59 3.35 -21.88
CA LYS A 381 5.94 3.73 -23.24
C LYS A 381 7.32 4.39 -23.36
N TRP A 382 7.67 5.29 -22.44
CA TRP A 382 8.99 5.93 -22.44
C TRP A 382 10.13 4.91 -22.31
N PHE A 383 10.05 3.99 -21.35
CA PHE A 383 11.07 2.96 -21.15
C PHE A 383 11.14 2.01 -22.35
N LEU A 384 9.99 1.56 -22.86
CA LEU A 384 9.94 0.67 -24.03
C LEU A 384 10.52 1.31 -25.29
N THR A 385 10.25 2.61 -25.50
CA THR A 385 10.83 3.37 -26.62
C THR A 385 12.35 3.52 -26.48
N ASN A 386 12.87 3.53 -25.25
CA ASN A 386 14.30 3.60 -24.96
C ASN A 386 14.94 2.21 -24.71
N GLY A 387 14.33 1.12 -25.22
CA GLY A 387 14.96 -0.21 -25.26
C GLY A 387 14.81 -1.05 -24.00
N SER A 388 14.05 -0.62 -23.00
CA SER A 388 13.64 -1.47 -21.89
C SER A 388 12.72 -2.59 -22.38
N ILE A 389 12.68 -3.69 -21.63
CA ILE A 389 11.78 -4.81 -21.90
C ILE A 389 10.85 -5.04 -20.72
N THR A 390 9.74 -5.74 -20.97
CA THR A 390 8.83 -6.20 -19.93
C THR A 390 9.06 -7.66 -19.58
N ALA A 391 8.68 -8.06 -18.37
CA ALA A 391 8.66 -9.46 -17.98
C ALA A 391 7.58 -9.73 -16.92
N ARG A 392 7.20 -11.00 -16.76
CA ARG A 392 6.26 -11.44 -15.72
C ARG A 392 7.00 -12.23 -14.67
N PHE A 393 6.98 -11.73 -13.43
CA PHE A 393 7.47 -12.48 -12.29
C PHE A 393 6.34 -13.34 -11.71
N LEU A 394 6.46 -14.65 -11.92
CA LEU A 394 5.45 -15.65 -11.52
C LEU A 394 5.72 -16.21 -10.12
N ASN A 395 6.54 -15.51 -9.33
CA ASN A 395 7.04 -15.92 -8.02
C ASN A 395 7.82 -17.24 -8.01
N THR A 396 8.31 -17.73 -9.15
CA THR A 396 9.13 -18.94 -9.24
C THR A 396 10.61 -18.62 -9.47
N SER A 397 11.51 -19.51 -9.06
CA SER A 397 12.96 -19.36 -9.29
C SER A 397 13.27 -19.24 -10.78
N GLU A 398 12.57 -20.01 -11.62
CA GLU A 398 12.71 -19.98 -13.07
C GLU A 398 12.33 -18.62 -13.66
N SER A 399 11.20 -18.04 -13.22
CA SER A 399 10.79 -16.71 -13.69
C SER A 399 11.74 -15.63 -13.20
N ALA A 400 12.27 -15.75 -11.98
CA ALA A 400 13.23 -14.80 -11.42
C ALA A 400 14.56 -14.83 -12.20
N TRP A 401 15.12 -16.02 -12.42
CA TRP A 401 16.34 -16.20 -13.20
C TRP A 401 16.16 -15.86 -14.68
N SER A 402 14.98 -16.09 -15.27
CA SER A 402 14.69 -15.64 -16.63
C SER A 402 14.73 -14.11 -16.76
N ILE A 403 14.25 -13.39 -15.73
CA ILE A 403 14.33 -11.93 -15.68
C ILE A 403 15.78 -11.48 -15.50
N ALA A 404 16.52 -12.11 -14.57
CA ALA A 404 17.92 -11.79 -14.33
C ALA A 404 18.81 -12.08 -15.55
N ASP A 405 18.58 -13.20 -16.25
CA ASP A 405 19.29 -13.60 -17.48
C ASP A 405 19.18 -12.53 -18.57
N SER A 406 18.00 -11.91 -18.68
CA SER A 406 17.75 -10.83 -19.63
C SER A 406 18.57 -9.55 -19.35
N ILE A 407 19.07 -9.38 -18.12
CA ILE A 407 20.02 -8.31 -17.74
C ILE A 407 21.46 -8.80 -17.90
N ILE A 408 21.76 -10.03 -17.47
CA ILE A 408 23.11 -10.60 -17.49
C ILE A 408 23.71 -10.58 -18.90
N GLN A 409 22.88 -10.83 -19.93
CA GLN A 409 23.27 -10.86 -21.33
C GLN A 409 23.54 -9.46 -21.94
N LYS A 410 23.18 -8.39 -21.25
CA LYS A 410 23.37 -7.01 -21.73
C LYS A 410 24.73 -6.45 -21.31
N SER A 411 25.24 -5.49 -22.09
CA SER A 411 26.40 -4.68 -21.69
C SER A 411 26.11 -3.94 -20.38
N ARG A 412 27.12 -3.74 -19.56
CA ARG A 412 26.96 -3.04 -18.27
C ARG A 412 26.60 -1.57 -18.50
N ILE A 413 25.78 -1.02 -17.60
CA ILE A 413 25.41 0.39 -17.59
C ILE A 413 26.67 1.22 -17.40
N HIS A 414 26.85 2.23 -18.25
CA HIS A 414 27.96 3.18 -18.12
C HIS A 414 27.79 4.06 -16.88
N SER A 415 26.65 4.73 -16.79
CA SER A 415 26.22 5.57 -15.67
C SER A 415 24.71 5.73 -15.71
N LEU A 416 24.08 5.89 -14.55
CA LEU A 416 22.72 6.40 -14.41
C LEU A 416 22.74 7.94 -14.44
N GLN A 417 21.65 8.57 -14.89
CA GLN A 417 21.51 10.02 -14.89
C GLN A 417 21.80 10.62 -13.50
N VAL A 418 21.22 10.04 -12.45
CA VAL A 418 21.46 10.48 -11.06
C VAL A 418 22.94 10.40 -10.65
N GLN A 419 23.67 9.38 -11.11
CA GLN A 419 25.09 9.21 -10.79
C GLN A 419 25.92 10.27 -11.52
N ASP A 420 25.61 10.58 -12.78
CA ASP A 420 26.30 11.63 -13.52
C ASP A 420 26.03 13.01 -12.90
N GLU A 421 24.78 13.30 -12.51
CA GLU A 421 24.41 14.52 -11.79
C GLU A 421 25.15 14.68 -10.45
N MET A 422 25.24 13.62 -9.67
CA MET A 422 25.91 13.67 -8.36
C MET A 422 27.43 13.67 -8.47
N VAL A 423 28.02 12.83 -9.32
CA VAL A 423 29.47 12.63 -9.38
C VAL A 423 30.14 13.63 -10.32
N ARG A 424 29.62 13.81 -11.55
CA ARG A 424 30.23 14.73 -12.52
C ARG A 424 29.84 16.16 -12.23
N PHE A 425 28.55 16.41 -11.96
CA PHE A 425 28.02 17.76 -11.76
C PHE A 425 27.94 18.20 -10.29
N HIS A 426 28.36 17.35 -9.35
CA HIS A 426 28.46 17.66 -7.91
C HIS A 426 27.13 18.16 -7.31
N ARG A 427 26.00 17.67 -7.85
CA ARG A 427 24.67 18.01 -7.35
C ARG A 427 24.33 17.20 -6.11
N ARG A 428 23.56 17.81 -5.20
CA ARG A 428 22.90 17.05 -4.13
C ARG A 428 21.77 16.22 -4.75
N VAL A 429 21.37 15.13 -4.11
CA VAL A 429 20.23 14.29 -4.57
C VAL A 429 18.99 15.15 -4.85
N ASN A 430 18.71 16.12 -3.98
CA ASN A 430 17.56 17.03 -4.10
C ASN A 430 17.66 17.93 -5.35
N ASP A 431 18.89 18.23 -5.83
CA ASP A 431 19.17 19.04 -7.04
C ASP A 431 19.24 18.22 -8.34
N THR A 432 19.16 16.90 -8.25
CA THR A 432 19.08 16.00 -9.42
C THR A 432 17.71 16.11 -10.08
N GLN A 433 17.61 15.72 -11.35
CA GLN A 433 16.34 15.72 -12.06
C GLN A 433 15.31 14.76 -11.44
N ALA A 434 15.76 13.65 -10.86
CA ALA A 434 14.92 12.75 -10.07
C ALA A 434 14.42 13.41 -8.76
N GLY A 435 15.33 14.07 -8.04
CA GLY A 435 15.00 14.79 -6.80
C GLY A 435 14.03 15.94 -7.03
N THR A 436 14.27 16.77 -8.06
CA THR A 436 13.38 17.89 -8.43
C THR A 436 11.99 17.39 -8.80
N THR A 437 11.89 16.32 -9.60
CA THR A 437 10.62 15.70 -9.99
C THR A 437 9.83 15.23 -8.77
N LEU A 438 10.48 14.55 -7.82
CA LEU A 438 9.84 14.10 -6.59
C LEU A 438 9.37 15.27 -5.72
N CYS A 439 10.20 16.31 -5.56
CA CYS A 439 9.86 17.52 -4.83
C CYS A 439 8.68 18.27 -5.47
N GLU A 440 8.62 18.34 -6.80
CA GLU A 440 7.52 19.00 -7.51
C GLU A 440 6.19 18.28 -7.31
N THR A 441 6.18 16.95 -7.35
CA THR A 441 4.99 16.16 -7.03
C THR A 441 4.53 16.44 -5.61
N LEU A 442 5.44 16.36 -4.64
CA LEU A 442 5.11 16.62 -3.24
C LEU A 442 4.55 18.04 -3.06
N ARG A 443 5.15 19.03 -3.74
CA ARG A 443 4.68 20.41 -3.75
C ARG A 443 3.27 20.53 -4.34
N LYS A 444 2.98 19.88 -5.47
CA LYS A 444 1.65 19.87 -6.09
C LYS A 444 0.61 19.27 -5.13
N ALA A 445 0.94 18.16 -4.46
CA ALA A 445 0.07 17.52 -3.49
C ALA A 445 -0.22 18.43 -2.27
N LEU A 446 0.82 19.02 -1.69
CA LEU A 446 0.68 19.95 -0.55
C LEU A 446 -0.11 21.21 -0.93
N THR A 447 0.13 21.76 -2.12
CA THR A 447 -0.59 22.95 -2.60
C THR A 447 -2.09 22.67 -2.74
N ARG A 448 -2.47 21.50 -3.26
CA ARG A 448 -3.87 21.07 -3.34
C ARG A 448 -4.49 20.95 -1.95
N GLN A 449 -3.82 20.26 -1.02
CA GLN A 449 -4.33 20.14 0.36
C GLN A 449 -4.51 21.50 1.05
N MET A 450 -3.60 22.45 0.81
CA MET A 450 -3.73 23.82 1.33
C MET A 450 -4.93 24.55 0.72
N HIS A 451 -5.19 24.36 -0.57
CA HIS A 451 -6.36 24.92 -1.25
C HIS A 451 -7.66 24.34 -0.69
N ASP A 452 -7.73 23.01 -0.59
CA ASP A 452 -8.90 22.30 -0.06
C ASP A 452 -9.21 22.72 1.39
N CYS A 453 -8.17 22.86 2.24
CA CYS A 453 -8.35 23.33 3.62
C CYS A 453 -8.90 24.76 3.68
N ARG A 454 -8.54 25.62 2.73
CA ARG A 454 -9.01 26.99 2.66
C ARG A 454 -10.47 27.06 2.20
N GLU A 455 -10.82 26.34 1.14
CA GLU A 455 -12.21 26.27 0.67
C GLU A 455 -13.14 25.70 1.76
N LEU A 456 -12.70 24.66 2.47
CA LEU A 456 -13.46 24.09 3.57
C LEU A 456 -13.59 25.08 4.76
N GLN A 457 -12.59 25.93 5.00
CA GLN A 457 -12.69 26.99 6.01
C GLN A 457 -13.74 28.02 5.63
N ASP A 458 -13.74 28.47 4.37
CA ASP A 458 -14.70 29.47 3.88
C ASP A 458 -16.14 28.92 4.02
N VAL A 459 -16.37 27.67 3.63
CA VAL A 459 -17.67 26.99 3.81
C VAL A 459 -18.04 26.81 5.29
N ALA A 460 -17.08 26.49 6.16
CA ALA A 460 -17.32 26.34 7.59
C ALA A 460 -17.63 27.68 8.28
N GLN A 461 -17.01 28.77 7.82
CA GLN A 461 -17.31 30.14 8.27
C GLN A 461 -18.71 30.56 7.84
N GLU A 462 -19.10 30.33 6.58
CA GLU A 462 -20.45 30.61 6.09
C GLU A 462 -21.54 29.85 6.87
N ARG A 463 -21.22 28.64 7.36
CA ARG A 463 -22.11 27.81 8.17
C ARG A 463 -22.04 28.07 9.67
N ASN A 464 -21.30 29.09 10.11
CA ASN A 464 -21.07 29.42 11.53
C ASN A 464 -20.54 28.24 12.39
N ASN A 465 -19.80 27.31 11.79
CA ASN A 465 -19.21 26.19 12.51
C ASN A 465 -17.79 26.55 13.00
N ALA A 466 -17.73 27.27 14.13
CA ALA A 466 -16.48 27.78 14.71
C ALA A 466 -15.49 26.66 15.09
N GLU A 467 -15.98 25.47 15.43
CA GLU A 467 -15.14 24.33 15.80
C GLU A 467 -14.42 23.74 14.58
N LEU A 468 -15.15 23.55 13.47
CA LEU A 468 -14.58 23.09 12.19
C LEU A 468 -13.58 24.10 11.61
N VAL A 469 -13.86 25.40 11.73
CA VAL A 469 -12.91 26.46 11.31
C VAL A 469 -11.60 26.35 12.10
N ARG A 470 -11.67 26.15 13.42
CA ARG A 470 -10.48 26.00 14.28
C ARG A 470 -9.69 24.75 13.92
N GLU A 471 -10.36 23.64 13.67
CA GLU A 471 -9.73 22.39 13.25
C GLU A 471 -8.99 22.53 11.91
N LEU A 472 -9.66 23.09 10.90
CA LEU A 472 -9.07 23.33 9.59
C LEU A 472 -7.91 24.34 9.68
N GLN A 473 -7.97 25.33 10.57
CA GLN A 473 -6.87 26.25 10.84
C GLN A 473 -5.65 25.54 11.42
N MET A 474 -5.85 24.66 12.41
CA MET A 474 -4.74 23.85 12.95
C MET A 474 -4.17 22.92 11.88
N ARG A 475 -5.02 22.31 11.05
CA ARG A 475 -4.60 21.44 9.95
C ARG A 475 -3.80 22.20 8.88
N TYR A 476 -4.27 23.38 8.49
CA TYR A 476 -3.57 24.26 7.55
C TYR A 476 -2.20 24.69 8.09
N GLN A 477 -2.13 25.05 9.37
CA GLN A 477 -0.89 25.45 10.02
C GLN A 477 0.11 24.28 10.11
N LYS A 478 -0.36 23.07 10.42
CA LYS A 478 0.47 21.86 10.41
C LYS A 478 1.02 21.54 9.01
N ILE A 479 0.16 21.58 7.99
CA ILE A 479 0.57 21.38 6.59
C ILE A 479 1.61 22.44 6.17
N ARG A 480 1.44 23.68 6.61
CA ARG A 480 2.36 24.79 6.34
C ARG A 480 3.72 24.59 7.04
N GLU A 481 3.72 24.08 8.27
CA GLU A 481 4.96 23.76 8.99
C GLU A 481 5.69 22.57 8.37
N ASP A 482 4.97 21.52 7.98
CA ASP A 482 5.53 20.37 7.25
C ASP A 482 6.08 20.79 5.88
N TYR A 483 5.40 21.71 5.19
CA TYR A 483 5.88 22.34 3.97
C TYR A 483 7.18 23.11 4.20
N SER A 484 7.27 23.90 5.28
CA SER A 484 8.46 24.67 5.63
C SER A 484 9.65 23.79 6.02
N ARG A 485 9.44 22.66 6.70
CA ARG A 485 10.51 21.70 7.02
C ARG A 485 11.04 20.99 5.78
N THR A 486 10.13 20.64 4.86
CA THR A 486 10.49 20.06 3.57
C THR A 486 11.20 21.08 2.67
N TYR A 487 11.00 22.39 2.91
CA TYR A 487 11.61 23.48 2.16
C TYR A 487 13.14 23.58 2.36
N ASP A 488 13.65 23.26 3.55
CA ASP A 488 15.10 23.23 3.83
C ASP A 488 15.82 22.11 3.03
N ASP A 489 15.06 21.13 2.54
CA ASP A 489 15.50 20.05 1.65
C ASP A 489 15.23 20.35 0.16
N LEU A 490 14.78 21.56 -0.24
CA LEU A 490 14.51 21.82 -1.66
C LEU A 490 15.78 22.09 -2.50
N PRO A 491 15.71 21.83 -3.81
CA PRO A 491 16.78 22.16 -4.75
C PRO A 491 17.18 23.64 -4.69
N ARG A 492 18.49 23.92 -4.68
CA ARG A 492 19.08 25.28 -4.72
C ARG A 492 18.77 26.03 -6.02
N THR A 493 18.26 25.37 -7.05
CA THR A 493 17.79 26.05 -8.26
C THR A 493 16.61 27.00 -7.99
N TYR A 494 15.92 26.85 -6.85
CA TYR A 494 14.88 27.78 -6.39
C TYR A 494 15.41 28.96 -5.55
N ASP A 495 16.70 29.02 -5.23
CA ASP A 495 17.32 30.10 -4.43
C ASP A 495 17.50 31.42 -5.21
N LYS A 496 17.08 31.49 -6.48
CA LYS A 496 16.93 32.77 -7.20
C LYS A 496 15.50 33.27 -7.07
N ILE A 497 15.23 33.92 -5.95
CA ILE A 497 14.29 35.04 -5.75
C ILE A 497 12.95 34.96 -6.53
N SER A 498 11.84 34.92 -5.77
CA SER A 498 10.47 35.35 -6.17
C SER A 498 9.46 34.27 -6.59
N LEU A 499 9.07 33.39 -5.65
CA LEU A 499 7.69 32.88 -5.65
C LEU A 499 7.02 33.02 -4.28
N VAL A 500 7.73 32.74 -3.20
CA VAL A 500 7.26 33.02 -1.82
C VAL A 500 7.05 34.53 -1.61
N ARG A 501 7.93 35.38 -2.18
CA ARG A 501 7.77 36.84 -2.18
C ARG A 501 6.58 37.28 -3.04
N GLN A 502 6.32 36.63 -4.18
CA GLN A 502 5.16 36.90 -5.04
C GLN A 502 3.85 36.45 -4.39
N ILE A 503 3.82 35.31 -3.70
CA ILE A 503 2.64 34.80 -2.99
C ILE A 503 2.39 35.62 -1.71
N LEU A 504 3.43 36.00 -0.96
CA LEU A 504 3.30 36.92 0.17
C LEU A 504 2.85 38.33 -0.27
N LEU A 505 3.32 38.83 -1.42
CA LEU A 505 2.85 40.10 -1.99
C LEU A 505 1.40 40.02 -2.49
N PHE A 506 1.00 38.89 -3.08
CA PHE A 506 -0.37 38.64 -3.52
C PHE A 506 -1.33 38.59 -2.32
N LEU A 507 -0.93 37.94 -1.22
CA LEU A 507 -1.70 37.83 0.02
C LEU A 507 -1.78 39.15 0.82
N ASN A 508 -0.77 40.02 0.74
CA ASN A 508 -0.82 41.33 1.38
C ASN A 508 -1.66 42.36 0.59
N SER A 509 -1.87 42.14 -0.71
CA SER A 509 -2.67 43.05 -1.55
C SER A 509 -4.19 42.89 -1.36
N THR A 510 -4.66 41.80 -0.76
CA THR A 510 -6.09 41.55 -0.51
C THR A 510 -6.59 42.11 0.83
N ASN A 511 -5.70 42.60 1.70
CA ASN A 511 -6.07 43.23 2.98
C ASN A 511 -6.25 44.76 2.92
N SER A 512 -6.11 45.40 1.75
CA SER A 512 -6.14 46.86 1.62
C SER A 512 -7.34 47.42 0.84
N ARG A 513 -8.51 46.75 0.89
CA ARG A 513 -9.77 47.35 0.42
C ARG A 513 -10.83 47.30 1.52
N ALA A 514 -10.74 48.27 2.42
CA ALA A 514 -11.88 48.90 3.08
C ALA A 514 -11.59 50.41 3.10
N PRO A 515 -12.57 51.25 2.77
CA PRO A 515 -13.30 51.89 3.86
C PRO A 515 -14.69 51.31 4.08
#